data_AF-A0A1M3JXB5-F1
#
_entry.id   AF-A0A1M3JXB5-F1
#
_cell.length_a   1.000
_cell.length_b   1.000
_cell.length_c   1.000
_cell.angle_alpha   90.00
_cell.angle_beta   90.00
_cell.angle_gamma   90.00
#
_symmetry.space_group_name_H-M   'P 1'
#
loop_
_entity.id
_entity.type
_entity.pdbx_description
1 polymer ?
#
loop_
_entity_poly.entity_id
_entity_poly.type
_entity_poly.pdbx_seq_one_letter_code
_entity_poly.pdbx_strand_id
1 'polypeptide(L)'
;MIQPAFLIFELALYVLFLACLWHASRQGRTRVWELTFSVFYGVLLEWMTIQQISAYHYGDFLVMIAGAPLCIGVGWAIIIYSGMEYVSHIQLPGIARAFLVGFMALNIDFACDAIAIRLGFWTWAIPPDTQWFGVPWGNFWAWYIVVISFSGFLYAFQTWGWRTSSTFLKRWGYVPLTGLISIVILGLTNYLFVYEFGSDGISGLLSMGFLLQVGALIVILYRPKIIPNSQLDPVSLAVPLVFHLFFNWYGFTNGYYRQHPTLAVVGISMLLIGLWAHGLPLWKARRQRLNSPG
;
A
#
# COMPACT_ATOMS: atom_id res chain seq x y z
N MET A 1 10.10 -1.72 27.37
CA MET A 1 9.18 -0.55 27.35
C MET A 1 8.92 -0.21 25.90
N ILE A 2 7.67 -0.03 25.48
CA ILE A 2 7.33 0.32 24.10
C ILE A 2 7.94 1.69 23.79
N GLN A 3 8.68 1.79 22.70
CA GLN A 3 9.32 3.04 22.32
C GLN A 3 8.26 4.08 21.90
N PRO A 4 8.45 5.38 22.19
CA PRO A 4 7.48 6.41 21.80
C PRO A 4 7.12 6.41 20.31
N ALA A 5 8.07 6.08 19.43
CA ALA A 5 7.85 5.99 18.00
C ALA A 5 6.77 4.95 17.61
N PHE A 6 6.74 3.80 18.30
CA PHE A 6 5.72 2.77 18.07
C PHE A 6 4.34 3.29 18.44
N LEU A 7 4.20 3.84 19.64
CA LEU A 7 2.92 4.37 20.12
C LEU A 7 2.37 5.48 19.22
N ILE A 8 3.23 6.43 18.82
CA ILE A 8 2.84 7.54 17.93
C ILE A 8 2.38 6.99 16.58
N PHE A 9 3.12 6.03 16.02
CA PHE A 9 2.76 5.42 14.74
C PHE A 9 1.43 4.65 14.84
N GLU A 10 1.28 3.78 15.84
CA GLU A 10 0.05 3.00 16.06
C GLU A 10 -1.17 3.90 16.21
N LEU A 11 -1.09 4.93 17.06
CA LEU A 11 -2.17 5.90 17.24
C LEU A 11 -2.49 6.65 15.95
N ALA A 12 -1.47 7.05 15.19
CA ALA A 12 -1.67 7.71 13.90
C ALA A 12 -2.40 6.80 12.91
N LEU A 13 -2.03 5.52 12.81
CA LEU A 13 -2.70 4.56 11.94
C LEU A 13 -4.16 4.32 12.36
N TYR A 14 -4.44 4.22 13.66
CA TYR A 14 -5.82 4.07 14.13
C TYR A 14 -6.66 5.32 13.89
N VAL A 15 -6.11 6.52 14.07
CA VAL A 15 -6.82 7.77 13.73
C VAL A 15 -7.11 7.86 12.23
N LEU A 16 -6.14 7.52 11.37
CA LEU A 16 -6.34 7.44 9.92
C LEU A 16 -7.40 6.41 9.57
N PHE A 17 -7.39 5.24 10.20
CA PHE A 17 -8.39 4.21 9.97
C PHE A 17 -9.79 4.68 10.33
N LEU A 18 -9.96 5.38 11.45
CA LEU A 18 -11.25 5.98 11.80
C LEU A 18 -11.70 7.03 10.78
N ALA A 19 -10.78 7.84 10.25
CA ALA A 19 -11.08 8.79 9.18
C ALA A 19 -11.49 8.08 7.88
N CYS A 20 -10.77 7.03 7.47
CA CYS A 20 -11.13 6.19 6.32
C CYS A 20 -12.46 5.47 6.52
N LEU A 21 -12.75 5.00 7.73
CA LEU A 21 -14.00 4.31 8.07
C LEU A 21 -15.19 5.28 8.03
N TRP A 22 -15.02 6.48 8.58
CA TRP A 22 -15.99 7.55 8.44
C TRP A 22 -16.24 7.87 6.97
N HIS A 23 -15.19 8.05 6.17
CA HIS A 23 -15.30 8.31 4.74
C HIS A 23 -16.03 7.18 4.00
N ALA A 24 -15.64 5.92 4.24
CA ALA A 24 -16.25 4.74 3.65
C ALA A 24 -17.74 4.59 4.04
N SER A 25 -18.10 4.94 5.28
CA SER A 25 -19.49 4.87 5.77
C SER A 25 -20.43 5.77 4.96
N ARG A 26 -19.93 6.92 4.48
CA ARG A 26 -20.68 7.86 3.64
C ARG A 26 -20.89 7.35 2.21
N GLN A 27 -20.14 6.34 1.79
CA GLN A 27 -20.24 5.70 0.48
C GLN A 27 -21.07 4.40 0.50
N GLY A 28 -21.44 3.92 1.69
CA GLY A 28 -22.34 2.79 1.89
C GLY A 28 -21.69 1.58 2.57
N ARG A 29 -22.54 0.67 3.06
CA ARG A 29 -22.14 -0.45 3.91
C ARG A 29 -21.14 -1.41 3.27
N THR A 30 -21.17 -1.58 1.95
CA THR A 30 -20.20 -2.45 1.26
C THR A 30 -18.79 -1.86 1.23
N ARG A 31 -18.63 -0.52 1.26
CA ARG A 31 -17.30 0.12 1.37
C ARG A 31 -16.72 -0.04 2.76
N VAL A 32 -17.55 0.08 3.78
CA VAL A 32 -17.16 -0.24 5.17
C VAL A 32 -16.70 -1.68 5.25
N TRP A 33 -17.43 -2.61 4.63
CA TRP A 33 -17.05 -4.02 4.62
C TRP A 33 -15.73 -4.29 3.90
N GLU A 34 -15.52 -3.68 2.72
CA GLU A 34 -14.24 -3.75 2.02
C GLU A 34 -13.09 -3.28 2.92
N LEU A 35 -13.19 -2.10 3.52
CA LEU A 35 -12.16 -1.54 4.39
C LEU A 35 -11.91 -2.39 5.64
N THR A 36 -12.96 -2.77 6.38
CA THR A 36 -12.81 -3.53 7.62
C THR A 36 -12.25 -4.92 7.35
N PHE A 37 -12.69 -5.58 6.27
CA PHE A 37 -12.14 -6.89 5.91
C PHE A 37 -10.69 -6.77 5.41
N SER A 38 -10.29 -5.65 4.78
CA SER A 38 -8.88 -5.42 4.46
C SER A 38 -7.98 -5.41 5.69
N VAL A 39 -8.48 -5.07 6.89
CA VAL A 39 -7.70 -5.21 8.14
C VAL A 39 -7.43 -6.67 8.44
N PHE A 40 -8.47 -7.52 8.35
CA PHE A 40 -8.33 -8.96 8.56
C PHE A 40 -7.37 -9.57 7.52
N TYR A 41 -7.52 -9.19 6.25
CA TYR A 41 -6.60 -9.58 5.19
C TYR A 41 -5.15 -9.16 5.49
N GLY A 42 -4.95 -7.92 5.93
CA GLY A 42 -3.64 -7.38 6.33
C GLY A 42 -3.01 -8.14 7.50
N VAL A 43 -3.76 -8.50 8.54
CA VAL A 43 -3.21 -9.31 9.63
C VAL A 43 -2.89 -10.73 9.15
N LEU A 44 -3.78 -11.32 8.34
CA LEU A 44 -3.62 -12.70 7.86
C LEU A 44 -2.40 -12.84 6.94
N LEU A 45 -2.16 -11.89 6.03
CA LEU A 45 -1.02 -11.93 5.12
C LEU A 45 0.31 -11.79 5.88
N GLU A 46 0.36 -10.93 6.90
CA GLU A 46 1.53 -10.75 7.75
C GLU A 46 1.84 -12.03 8.53
N TRP A 47 0.81 -12.59 9.18
CA TRP A 47 0.94 -13.86 9.87
C TRP A 47 1.44 -14.97 8.92
N MET A 48 0.82 -15.10 7.74
CA MET A 48 1.23 -16.11 6.76
C MET A 48 2.68 -15.93 6.33
N THR A 49 3.12 -14.70 6.06
CA THR A 49 4.47 -14.41 5.60
C THR A 49 5.52 -14.75 6.67
N ILE A 50 5.23 -14.44 7.94
CA ILE A 50 6.06 -14.85 9.08
C ILE A 50 6.15 -16.38 9.15
N GLN A 51 5.03 -17.10 9.06
CA GLN A 51 5.02 -18.57 9.17
C GLN A 51 5.69 -19.27 7.98
N GLN A 52 5.49 -18.77 6.76
CA GLN A 52 5.96 -19.42 5.54
C GLN A 52 7.46 -19.22 5.32
N ILE A 53 7.99 -18.04 5.62
CA ILE A 53 9.34 -17.64 5.20
C ILE A 53 10.22 -17.30 6.40
N SER A 54 9.65 -16.96 7.56
CA SER A 54 10.39 -16.47 8.74
C SER A 54 11.40 -15.37 8.36
N ALA A 55 11.04 -14.54 7.38
CA ALA A 55 11.92 -13.57 6.75
C ALA A 55 12.23 -12.35 7.64
N TYR A 56 11.40 -12.11 8.67
CA TYR A 56 11.53 -11.01 9.60
C TYR A 56 10.77 -11.27 10.90
N HIS A 57 11.12 -10.48 11.91
CA HIS A 57 10.43 -10.43 13.19
C HIS A 57 10.01 -8.99 13.49
N TYR A 58 8.79 -8.83 13.99
CA TYR A 58 8.29 -7.54 14.47
C TYR A 58 8.85 -7.20 15.86
N GLY A 59 9.00 -5.91 16.12
CA GLY A 59 9.15 -5.39 17.48
C GLY A 59 7.85 -5.47 18.27
N ASP A 60 7.87 -4.96 19.50
CA ASP A 60 6.72 -5.03 20.41
C ASP A 60 5.75 -3.86 20.18
N PHE A 61 4.62 -4.15 19.52
CA PHE A 61 3.48 -3.25 19.36
C PHE A 61 2.42 -3.47 20.44
N LEU A 62 1.46 -2.55 20.59
CA LEU A 62 0.40 -2.64 21.61
C LEU A 62 -0.46 -3.90 21.47
N VAL A 63 -0.84 -4.25 20.24
CA VAL A 63 -1.71 -5.40 19.97
C VAL A 63 -1.07 -6.27 18.91
N MET A 64 -0.66 -7.47 19.33
CA MET A 64 -0.04 -8.50 18.50
C MET A 64 -0.99 -9.70 18.37
N ILE A 65 -1.21 -10.16 17.14
CA ILE A 65 -2.03 -11.34 16.82
C ILE A 65 -1.10 -12.40 16.22
N ALA A 66 -0.78 -13.43 17.00
CA ALA A 66 0.10 -14.52 16.58
C ALA A 66 1.44 -14.04 15.95
N GLY A 67 2.01 -12.97 16.50
CA GLY A 67 3.27 -12.36 16.03
C GLY A 67 3.11 -11.23 15.00
N ALA A 68 1.91 -11.04 14.44
CA ALA A 68 1.60 -9.94 13.51
C ALA A 68 0.94 -8.76 14.24
N PRO A 69 1.45 -7.52 14.14
CA PRO A 69 0.84 -6.37 14.79
C PRO A 69 -0.48 -5.97 14.13
N LEU A 70 -1.51 -5.71 14.94
CA LEU A 70 -2.81 -5.27 14.44
C LEU A 70 -2.70 -3.94 13.67
N CYS A 71 -1.84 -3.02 14.14
CA CYS A 71 -1.64 -1.73 13.49
C CYS A 71 -1.11 -1.87 12.05
N ILE A 72 -0.31 -2.90 11.76
CA ILE A 72 0.20 -3.16 10.40
C ILE A 72 -0.93 -3.67 9.51
N GLY A 73 -1.79 -4.56 10.01
CA GLY A 73 -3.02 -4.94 9.30
C GLY A 73 -3.94 -3.75 9.00
N VAL A 74 -4.03 -2.80 9.94
CA VAL A 74 -4.72 -1.52 9.73
C VAL A 74 -4.02 -0.67 8.66
N GLY A 75 -2.69 -0.61 8.69
CA GLY A 75 -1.85 0.06 7.68
C GLY A 75 -2.15 -0.44 6.27
N TRP A 76 -2.17 -1.76 6.07
CA TRP A 76 -2.56 -2.37 4.79
C TRP A 76 -3.95 -1.91 4.34
N ALA A 77 -4.92 -1.93 5.24
CA ALA A 77 -6.30 -1.56 4.93
C ALA A 77 -6.41 -0.10 4.47
N ILE A 78 -5.78 0.85 5.18
CA ILE A 78 -5.88 2.26 4.83
C ILE A 78 -5.07 2.61 3.57
N ILE A 79 -3.95 1.93 3.31
CA ILE A 79 -3.13 2.11 2.10
C ILE A 79 -3.92 1.65 0.87
N ILE A 80 -4.47 0.43 0.91
CA ILE A 80 -5.29 -0.11 -0.19
C ILE A 80 -6.50 0.80 -0.41
N TYR A 81 -7.20 1.18 0.67
CA TYR A 81 -8.38 2.03 0.60
C TYR A 81 -8.05 3.40 -0.01
N SER A 82 -7.05 4.11 0.52
CA SER A 82 -6.62 5.42 0.03
C SER A 82 -6.23 5.38 -1.45
N GLY A 83 -5.46 4.37 -1.87
CA GLY A 83 -5.09 4.22 -3.27
C GLY A 83 -6.29 3.95 -4.17
N MET A 84 -7.23 3.10 -3.75
CA MET A 84 -8.48 2.87 -4.50
C MET A 84 -9.35 4.13 -4.61
N GLU A 85 -9.42 4.96 -3.57
CA GLU A 85 -10.13 6.25 -3.60
C GLU A 85 -9.47 7.22 -4.60
N TYR A 86 -8.14 7.36 -4.57
CA TYR A 86 -7.42 8.20 -5.52
C TYR A 86 -7.65 7.74 -6.97
N VAL A 87 -7.49 6.45 -7.24
CA VAL A 87 -7.65 5.89 -8.59
C VAL A 87 -9.10 5.93 -9.08
N SER A 88 -10.09 6.12 -8.19
CA SER A 88 -11.48 6.35 -8.57
C SER A 88 -11.66 7.62 -9.42
N HIS A 89 -10.77 8.60 -9.26
CA HIS A 89 -10.75 9.86 -10.01
C HIS A 89 -10.04 9.78 -11.37
N ILE A 90 -9.52 8.60 -11.72
CA ILE A 90 -8.82 8.36 -12.97
C ILE A 90 -9.65 7.37 -13.80
N GLN A 91 -9.90 7.72 -15.06
CA GLN A 91 -10.53 6.87 -16.05
C GLN A 91 -9.56 5.77 -16.47
N LEU A 92 -9.71 4.59 -15.87
CA LEU A 92 -8.96 3.38 -16.17
C LEU A 92 -9.87 2.16 -15.97
N PRO A 93 -9.69 1.07 -16.76
CA PRO A 93 -10.34 -0.21 -16.47
C PRO A 93 -9.81 -0.82 -15.17
N GLY A 94 -10.61 -1.66 -14.53
CA GLY A 94 -10.32 -2.24 -13.21
C GLY A 94 -8.93 -2.88 -13.09
N ILE A 95 -8.47 -3.58 -14.15
CA ILE A 95 -7.15 -4.19 -14.16
C ILE A 95 -6.03 -3.14 -14.03
N ALA A 96 -6.04 -2.09 -14.85
CA ALA A 96 -5.04 -1.03 -14.81
C ALA A 96 -5.13 -0.20 -13.53
N ARG A 97 -6.34 -0.07 -12.95
CA ARG A 97 -6.52 0.56 -11.65
C ARG A 97 -5.75 -0.17 -10.57
N ALA A 98 -5.83 -1.51 -10.52
CA ALA A 98 -5.13 -2.31 -9.52
C ALA A 98 -3.60 -2.08 -9.56
N PHE A 99 -3.00 -2.09 -10.74
CA PHE A 99 -1.56 -1.80 -10.92
C PHE A 99 -1.19 -0.39 -10.44
N LEU A 100 -2.03 0.62 -10.71
CA LEU A 100 -1.81 1.97 -10.23
C LEU A 100 -1.90 2.07 -8.70
N VAL A 101 -2.85 1.36 -8.07
CA VAL A 101 -2.95 1.28 -6.60
C VAL A 101 -1.70 0.60 -6.02
N GLY A 102 -1.17 -0.44 -6.67
CA GLY A 102 0.09 -1.07 -6.29
C GLY A 102 1.27 -0.09 -6.29
N PHE A 103 1.38 0.78 -7.30
CA PHE A 103 2.44 1.79 -7.34
C PHE A 103 2.32 2.83 -6.22
N MET A 104 1.10 3.17 -5.84
CA MET A 104 0.88 4.08 -4.71
C MET A 104 1.30 3.47 -3.38
N ALA A 105 1.05 2.17 -3.18
CA ALA A 105 1.53 1.46 -2.00
C ALA A 105 3.06 1.40 -1.98
N LEU A 106 3.70 1.08 -3.10
CA LEU A 106 5.16 1.08 -3.19
C LEU A 106 5.80 2.45 -2.99
N ASN A 107 5.13 3.52 -3.42
CA ASN A 107 5.60 4.87 -3.13
C ASN A 107 5.76 5.11 -1.63
N ILE A 108 4.87 4.57 -0.80
CA ILE A 108 4.99 4.63 0.66
C ILE A 108 6.14 3.71 1.12
N ASP A 109 6.12 2.47 0.70
CA ASP A 109 7.02 1.42 1.18
C ASP A 109 8.51 1.72 0.91
N PHE A 110 8.84 2.18 -0.30
CA PHE A 110 10.21 2.54 -0.70
C PHE A 110 10.90 3.55 0.23
N ALA A 111 10.11 4.45 0.85
CA ALA A 111 10.61 5.45 1.78
C ALA A 111 10.50 5.01 3.24
N CYS A 112 9.42 4.31 3.58
CA CYS A 112 9.06 3.91 4.93
C CYS A 112 9.97 2.82 5.49
N ASP A 113 10.11 1.71 4.77
CA ASP A 113 10.59 0.45 5.35
C ASP A 113 12.04 0.56 5.86
N ALA A 114 12.92 1.19 5.08
CA ALA A 114 14.29 1.43 5.48
C ALA A 114 14.40 2.26 6.78
N ILE A 115 13.47 3.17 7.07
CA ILE A 115 13.45 3.88 8.35
C ILE A 115 12.80 3.03 9.44
N ALA A 116 11.73 2.31 9.12
CA ALA A 116 11.02 1.45 10.06
C ALA A 116 11.93 0.39 10.70
N ILE A 117 12.80 -0.26 9.91
CA ILE A 117 13.76 -1.25 10.44
C ILE A 117 14.80 -0.62 11.37
N ARG A 118 15.17 0.65 11.13
CA ARG A 118 16.12 1.41 11.96
C ARG A 118 15.48 1.90 13.27
N LEU A 119 14.16 2.09 13.26
CA LEU A 119 13.34 2.33 14.46
C LEU A 119 13.04 1.04 15.23
N GLY A 120 13.39 -0.13 14.68
CA GLY A 120 13.15 -1.44 15.29
C GLY A 120 11.72 -1.95 15.12
N PHE A 121 10.91 -1.35 14.23
CA PHE A 121 9.54 -1.81 13.99
C PHE A 121 9.51 -3.27 13.54
N TRP A 122 10.46 -3.66 12.70
CA TRP A 122 10.78 -5.06 12.39
C TRP A 122 12.25 -5.19 12.03
N THR A 123 12.75 -6.42 11.99
CA THR A 123 14.12 -6.74 11.58
C THR A 123 14.07 -7.83 10.51
N TRP A 124 14.63 -7.53 9.34
CA TRP A 124 14.79 -8.50 8.25
C TRP A 124 15.94 -9.47 8.53
N ALA A 125 15.84 -10.68 8.00
CA ALA A 125 16.91 -11.70 8.04
C ALA A 125 18.04 -11.42 7.01
N ILE A 126 18.35 -10.15 6.76
CA ILE A 126 19.48 -9.71 5.91
C ILE A 126 20.28 -8.61 6.62
N PRO A 127 21.57 -8.41 6.26
CA PRO A 127 22.35 -7.32 6.83
C PRO A 127 21.77 -5.92 6.49
N PRO A 128 21.76 -4.96 7.43
CA PRO A 128 21.13 -3.63 7.25
C PRO A 128 21.71 -2.73 6.15
N ASP A 129 22.86 -3.10 5.59
CA ASP A 129 23.60 -2.39 4.53
C ASP A 129 23.49 -3.07 3.15
N THR A 130 22.68 -4.13 3.04
CA THR A 130 22.47 -4.87 1.79
C THR A 130 21.16 -4.50 1.10
N GLN A 131 21.07 -4.80 -0.19
CA GLN A 131 19.87 -4.59 -1.02
C GLN A 131 19.34 -3.15 -0.93
N TRP A 132 18.07 -2.94 -0.63
CA TRP A 132 17.48 -1.60 -0.51
C TRP A 132 17.65 -1.07 0.91
N PHE A 133 18.87 -0.64 1.26
CA PHE A 133 19.17 -0.05 2.57
C PHE A 133 18.80 -0.95 3.76
N GLY A 134 18.98 -2.26 3.62
CA GLY A 134 18.61 -3.26 4.62
C GLY A 134 17.21 -3.85 4.44
N VAL A 135 16.50 -3.49 3.37
CA VAL A 135 15.20 -4.07 2.99
C VAL A 135 15.36 -5.06 1.84
N PRO A 136 14.85 -6.30 1.95
CA PRO A 136 14.89 -7.27 0.87
C PRO A 136 14.06 -6.85 -0.34
N TRP A 137 14.52 -7.12 -1.57
CA TRP A 137 13.74 -6.89 -2.79
C TRP A 137 12.42 -7.67 -2.81
N GLY A 138 12.38 -8.82 -2.12
CA GLY A 138 11.18 -9.61 -1.92
C GLY A 138 10.08 -8.88 -1.17
N ASN A 139 10.41 -7.89 -0.33
CA ASN A 139 9.40 -7.06 0.35
C ASN A 139 8.60 -6.23 -0.67
N PHE A 140 9.28 -5.49 -1.56
CA PHE A 140 8.60 -4.68 -2.58
C PHE A 140 7.80 -5.55 -3.56
N TRP A 141 8.32 -6.74 -3.89
CA TRP A 141 7.56 -7.73 -4.65
C TRP A 141 6.24 -8.08 -3.94
N ALA A 142 6.31 -8.50 -2.68
CA ALA A 142 5.15 -8.89 -1.90
C ALA A 142 4.15 -7.74 -1.74
N TRP A 143 4.62 -6.54 -1.40
CA TRP A 143 3.80 -5.33 -1.29
C TRP A 143 3.01 -5.04 -2.56
N TYR A 144 3.67 -5.13 -3.72
CA TYR A 144 3.03 -4.89 -4.99
C TYR A 144 1.95 -5.95 -5.30
N ILE A 145 2.27 -7.24 -5.08
CA ILE A 145 1.35 -8.35 -5.33
C ILE A 145 0.14 -8.31 -4.39
N VAL A 146 0.36 -8.07 -3.09
CA VAL A 146 -0.70 -7.92 -2.08
C VAL A 146 -1.74 -6.92 -2.55
N VAL A 147 -1.27 -5.73 -2.92
CA VAL A 147 -2.16 -4.60 -3.24
C VAL A 147 -2.84 -4.81 -4.59
N ILE A 148 -2.13 -5.30 -5.60
CA ILE A 148 -2.69 -5.54 -6.94
C ILE A 148 -3.71 -6.68 -6.91
N SER A 149 -3.39 -7.80 -6.27
CA SER A 149 -4.30 -8.94 -6.22
C SER A 149 -5.59 -8.55 -5.50
N PHE A 150 -5.49 -7.98 -4.29
CA PHE A 150 -6.67 -7.62 -3.50
C PHE A 150 -7.51 -6.56 -4.20
N SER A 151 -6.93 -5.44 -4.62
CA SER A 151 -7.70 -4.39 -5.31
C SER A 151 -8.22 -4.85 -6.68
N GLY A 152 -7.46 -5.67 -7.41
CA GLY A 152 -7.83 -6.21 -8.71
C GLY A 152 -9.05 -7.12 -8.65
N PHE A 153 -9.09 -8.07 -7.71
CA PHE A 153 -10.27 -8.92 -7.53
C PHE A 153 -11.48 -8.13 -7.02
N LEU A 154 -11.29 -7.13 -6.15
CA LEU A 154 -12.39 -6.23 -5.77
C LEU A 154 -12.96 -5.53 -7.01
N TYR A 155 -12.13 -4.94 -7.88
CA TYR A 155 -12.59 -4.32 -9.12
C TYR A 155 -13.27 -5.31 -10.07
N ALA A 156 -12.76 -6.55 -10.18
CA ALA A 156 -13.36 -7.59 -11.00
C ALA A 156 -14.78 -7.94 -10.52
N PHE A 157 -14.95 -8.24 -9.23
CA PHE A 157 -16.26 -8.54 -8.64
C PHE A 157 -17.23 -7.35 -8.72
N GLN A 158 -16.73 -6.13 -8.55
CA GLN A 158 -17.52 -4.92 -8.73
C GLN A 158 -18.01 -4.77 -10.18
N THR A 159 -17.14 -5.06 -11.16
CA THR A 159 -17.49 -5.03 -12.59
C THR A 159 -18.53 -6.10 -12.94
N TRP A 160 -18.46 -7.27 -12.28
CA TRP A 160 -19.48 -8.32 -12.39
C TRP A 160 -20.77 -8.02 -11.61
N GLY A 161 -20.89 -6.85 -10.98
CA GLY A 161 -22.09 -6.41 -10.27
C GLY A 161 -22.31 -7.06 -8.91
N TRP A 162 -21.30 -7.72 -8.31
CA TRP A 162 -21.48 -8.44 -7.04
C TRP A 162 -21.74 -7.47 -5.89
N ARG A 163 -21.08 -6.31 -5.88
CA ARG A 163 -21.24 -5.28 -4.84
C ARG A 163 -22.67 -4.74 -4.72
N THR A 164 -23.41 -4.69 -5.82
CA THR A 164 -24.79 -4.18 -5.89
C THR A 164 -25.82 -5.30 -6.04
N SER A 165 -25.39 -6.56 -6.00
CA SER A 165 -26.28 -7.71 -6.16
C SER A 165 -27.32 -7.77 -5.03
N SER A 166 -28.54 -8.19 -5.36
CA SER A 166 -29.58 -8.52 -4.37
C SER A 166 -29.28 -9.82 -3.61
N THR A 167 -28.47 -10.71 -4.20
CA THR A 167 -28.06 -11.97 -3.57
C THR A 167 -27.08 -11.70 -2.43
N PHE A 168 -27.45 -12.07 -1.20
CA PHE A 168 -26.63 -11.89 0.01
C PHE A 168 -25.20 -12.44 -0.17
N LEU A 169 -25.07 -13.67 -0.68
CA LEU A 169 -23.76 -14.32 -0.86
C LEU A 169 -22.86 -13.56 -1.83
N LYS A 170 -23.40 -13.01 -2.93
CA LYS A 170 -22.61 -12.19 -3.86
C LYS A 170 -22.23 -10.86 -3.22
N ARG A 171 -23.19 -10.19 -2.57
CA ARG A 171 -23.01 -8.85 -1.99
C ARG A 171 -22.02 -8.81 -0.83
N TRP A 172 -21.93 -9.86 -0.03
CA TRP A 172 -21.05 -9.89 1.15
C TRP A 172 -19.89 -10.86 1.01
N GLY A 173 -20.05 -11.92 0.22
CA GLY A 173 -19.02 -12.95 0.03
C GLY A 173 -17.89 -12.55 -0.91
N TYR A 174 -18.05 -11.52 -1.76
CA TYR A 174 -16.99 -11.14 -2.70
C TYR A 174 -15.72 -10.62 -2.01
N VAL A 175 -15.86 -9.96 -0.85
CA VAL A 175 -14.69 -9.42 -0.12
C VAL A 175 -13.88 -10.53 0.55
N PRO A 176 -14.48 -11.49 1.31
CA PRO A 176 -13.75 -12.67 1.78
C PRO A 176 -13.13 -13.49 0.66
N LEU A 177 -13.86 -13.69 -0.45
CA LEU A 177 -13.35 -14.41 -1.60
C LEU A 177 -12.14 -13.70 -2.22
N THR A 178 -12.18 -12.37 -2.32
CA THR A 178 -11.04 -11.55 -2.75
C THR A 178 -9.84 -11.75 -1.84
N GLY A 179 -10.04 -11.67 -0.51
CA GLY A 179 -8.97 -11.90 0.45
C GLY A 179 -8.36 -13.29 0.31
N LEU A 180 -9.19 -14.34 0.22
CA LEU A 180 -8.73 -15.72 0.05
C LEU A 180 -7.90 -15.91 -1.22
N ILE A 181 -8.41 -15.46 -2.37
CA ILE A 181 -7.70 -15.57 -3.65
C ILE A 181 -6.37 -14.81 -3.59
N SER A 182 -6.38 -13.61 -3.00
CA SER A 182 -5.18 -12.76 -2.88
C SER A 182 -4.12 -13.37 -1.97
N ILE A 183 -4.51 -14.02 -0.88
CA ILE A 183 -3.61 -14.78 0.00
C ILE A 183 -2.98 -15.96 -0.75
N VAL A 184 -3.77 -16.71 -1.53
CA VAL A 184 -3.24 -17.83 -2.33
C VAL A 184 -2.23 -17.32 -3.36
N ILE A 185 -2.55 -16.23 -4.06
CA ILE A 185 -1.62 -15.61 -5.03
C ILE A 185 -0.34 -15.14 -4.34
N LEU A 186 -0.45 -14.48 -3.18
CA LEU A 186 0.71 -14.07 -2.41
C LEU A 186 1.58 -15.28 -2.03
N GLY A 187 0.98 -16.32 -1.45
CA GLY A 187 1.72 -17.53 -1.03
C GLY A 187 2.45 -18.21 -2.19
N LEU A 188 1.79 -18.33 -3.35
CA LEU A 188 2.39 -18.90 -4.56
C LEU A 188 3.50 -18.02 -5.13
N THR A 189 3.27 -16.71 -5.24
CA THR A 189 4.25 -15.79 -5.82
C THR A 189 5.44 -15.55 -4.90
N ASN A 190 5.25 -15.57 -3.58
CA ASN A 190 6.34 -15.54 -2.61
C ASN A 190 7.17 -16.83 -2.66
N TYR A 191 6.52 -17.99 -2.79
CA TYR A 191 7.22 -19.25 -3.00
C TYR A 191 8.09 -19.17 -4.27
N LEU A 192 7.52 -18.76 -5.40
CA LEU A 192 8.27 -18.57 -6.64
C LEU A 192 9.42 -17.56 -6.47
N PHE A 193 9.16 -16.44 -5.78
CA PHE A 193 10.19 -15.44 -5.54
C PHE A 193 11.35 -16.03 -4.74
N VAL A 194 11.08 -16.69 -3.61
CA VAL A 194 12.13 -17.23 -2.74
C VAL A 194 12.94 -18.34 -3.42
N TYR A 195 12.29 -19.26 -4.12
CA TYR A 195 12.96 -20.46 -4.66
C TYR A 195 13.54 -20.27 -6.07
N GLU A 196 12.95 -19.41 -6.90
CA GLU A 196 13.34 -19.27 -8.31
C GLU A 196 14.02 -17.93 -8.61
N PHE A 197 13.60 -16.84 -7.96
CA PHE A 197 13.94 -15.48 -8.39
C PHE A 197 14.82 -14.69 -7.43
N GLY A 198 14.81 -15.03 -6.14
CA GLY A 198 15.41 -14.27 -5.06
C GLY A 198 16.60 -14.97 -4.43
N SER A 199 17.17 -15.97 -5.12
CA SER A 199 18.32 -16.75 -4.66
C SER A 199 19.58 -15.88 -4.46
N ASP A 200 19.67 -14.75 -5.17
CA ASP A 200 20.65 -13.70 -4.92
C ASP A 200 20.05 -12.28 -5.01
N GLY A 201 20.77 -11.28 -4.52
CA GLY A 201 20.28 -9.90 -4.50
C GLY A 201 20.07 -9.27 -5.89
N ILE A 202 20.72 -9.79 -6.94
CA ILE A 202 20.63 -9.23 -8.30
C ILE A 202 19.39 -9.79 -9.01
N SER A 203 19.21 -11.10 -8.97
CA SER A 203 18.01 -11.79 -9.49
C SER A 203 16.74 -11.26 -8.83
N GLY A 204 16.77 -11.02 -7.51
CA GLY A 204 15.67 -10.39 -6.79
C GLY A 204 15.34 -8.99 -7.31
N LEU A 205 16.36 -8.14 -7.50
CA LEU A 205 16.21 -6.80 -8.07
C LEU A 205 15.65 -6.83 -9.49
N LEU A 206 16.19 -7.70 -10.36
CA LEU A 206 15.76 -7.81 -11.75
C LEU A 206 14.31 -8.30 -11.85
N SER A 207 13.93 -9.28 -11.03
CA SER A 207 12.58 -9.84 -11.02
C SER A 207 11.55 -8.84 -10.51
N MET A 208 11.88 -8.14 -9.42
CA MET A 208 11.08 -7.02 -8.92
C MET A 208 10.98 -5.91 -9.97
N GLY A 209 12.09 -5.53 -10.61
CA GLY A 209 12.12 -4.51 -11.66
C GLY A 209 11.26 -4.89 -12.86
N PHE A 210 11.30 -6.15 -13.30
CA PHE A 210 10.47 -6.67 -14.37
C PHE A 210 8.98 -6.58 -14.03
N LEU A 211 8.58 -7.00 -12.82
CA LEU A 211 7.20 -6.91 -12.36
C LEU A 211 6.68 -5.46 -12.39
N LEU A 212 7.50 -4.51 -11.93
CA LEU A 212 7.14 -3.08 -11.98
C LEU A 212 7.06 -2.55 -13.42
N GLN A 213 7.97 -2.95 -14.30
CA GLN A 213 7.93 -2.54 -15.71
C GLN A 213 6.67 -3.05 -16.41
N VAL A 214 6.27 -4.30 -16.16
CA VAL A 214 5.01 -4.87 -16.68
C VAL A 214 3.81 -4.07 -16.16
N GLY A 215 3.77 -3.78 -14.86
CA GLY A 215 2.70 -2.97 -14.27
C GLY A 215 2.63 -1.56 -14.84
N ALA A 216 3.78 -0.92 -15.04
CA ALA A 216 3.88 0.42 -15.62
C ALA A 216 3.41 0.42 -17.08
N LEU A 217 3.83 -0.59 -17.86
CA LEU A 217 3.39 -0.77 -19.24
C LEU A 217 1.87 -0.90 -19.31
N ILE A 218 1.26 -1.72 -18.45
CA ILE A 218 -0.21 -1.86 -18.39
C ILE A 218 -0.86 -0.49 -18.14
N VAL A 219 -0.42 0.25 -17.12
CA VAL A 219 -0.99 1.58 -16.81
C VAL A 219 -0.82 2.55 -17.98
N ILE A 220 0.36 2.61 -18.60
CA ILE A 220 0.66 3.51 -19.72
C ILE A 220 -0.18 3.17 -20.97
N LEU A 221 -0.31 1.89 -21.31
CA LEU A 221 -1.08 1.43 -22.48
C LEU A 221 -2.56 1.84 -22.40
N TYR A 222 -3.14 1.86 -21.20
CA TYR A 222 -4.52 2.31 -20.99
C TYR A 222 -4.71 3.83 -20.92
N ARG A 223 -3.63 4.62 -21.07
CA ARG A 223 -3.64 6.10 -21.21
C ARG A 223 -4.55 6.80 -20.18
N PRO A 224 -4.16 6.82 -18.88
CA PRO A 224 -5.00 7.33 -17.80
C PRO A 224 -5.45 8.77 -18.06
N LYS A 225 -6.76 9.01 -17.97
CA LYS A 225 -7.35 10.35 -18.06
C LYS A 225 -7.97 10.73 -16.74
N ILE A 226 -7.70 11.94 -16.29
CA ILE A 226 -8.30 12.48 -15.07
C ILE A 226 -9.76 12.82 -15.36
N ILE A 227 -10.66 12.37 -14.49
CA ILE A 227 -12.09 12.69 -14.59
C ILE A 227 -12.27 14.21 -14.36
N PRO A 228 -12.93 14.93 -15.29
CA PRO A 228 -13.21 16.36 -15.12
C PRO A 228 -13.94 16.63 -13.80
N ASN A 229 -13.63 17.74 -13.14
CA ASN A 229 -14.18 18.13 -11.84
C ASN A 229 -13.88 17.19 -10.66
N SER A 230 -12.90 16.29 -10.79
CA SER A 230 -12.36 15.57 -9.63
C SER A 230 -11.89 16.56 -8.56
N GLN A 231 -12.32 16.32 -7.32
CA GLN A 231 -11.85 17.02 -6.14
C GLN A 231 -10.82 16.16 -5.43
N LEU A 232 -9.89 16.79 -4.72
CA LEU A 232 -8.99 16.06 -3.84
C LEU A 232 -9.77 15.60 -2.63
N ASP A 233 -9.75 14.28 -2.39
CA ASP A 233 -10.22 13.69 -1.15
C ASP A 233 -9.13 13.84 -0.09
N PRO A 234 -9.33 14.68 0.96
CA PRO A 234 -8.34 14.87 2.01
C PRO A 234 -8.06 13.58 2.80
N VAL A 235 -9.04 12.67 2.92
CA VAL A 235 -8.87 11.41 3.66
C VAL A 235 -7.96 10.48 2.87
N SER A 236 -8.18 10.35 1.56
CA SER A 236 -7.28 9.63 0.67
C SER A 236 -5.86 10.19 0.72
N LEU A 237 -5.67 11.52 0.67
CA LEU A 237 -4.34 12.15 0.73
C LEU A 237 -3.66 11.99 2.11
N ALA A 238 -4.42 12.02 3.20
CA ALA A 238 -3.87 11.99 4.54
C ALA A 238 -3.04 10.73 4.82
N VAL A 239 -3.44 9.58 4.26
CA VAL A 239 -2.73 8.31 4.45
C VAL A 239 -1.26 8.40 3.99
N PRO A 240 -0.94 8.55 2.69
CA PRO A 240 0.46 8.63 2.26
C PRO A 240 1.19 9.80 2.90
N LEU A 241 0.51 10.93 3.16
CA LEU A 241 1.13 12.09 3.79
C LEU A 241 1.62 11.77 5.21
N VAL A 242 0.80 11.14 6.04
CA VAL A 242 1.19 10.78 7.42
C VAL A 242 2.34 9.78 7.41
N PHE A 243 2.31 8.76 6.56
CA PHE A 243 3.43 7.82 6.42
C PHE A 243 4.72 8.57 6.06
N HIS A 244 4.70 9.36 4.98
CA HIS A 244 5.89 10.08 4.53
C HIS A 244 6.40 11.07 5.57
N LEU A 245 5.51 11.86 6.20
CA LEU A 245 5.92 12.82 7.22
C LEU A 245 6.49 12.13 8.45
N PHE A 246 5.87 11.03 8.91
CA PHE A 246 6.35 10.28 10.06
C PHE A 246 7.77 9.73 9.82
N PHE A 247 7.98 9.00 8.73
CA PHE A 247 9.28 8.37 8.47
C PHE A 247 10.35 9.38 8.06
N ASN A 248 10.02 10.45 7.33
CA ASN A 248 10.99 11.51 7.07
C ASN A 248 11.37 12.26 8.36
N TRP A 249 10.40 12.56 9.24
CA TRP A 249 10.68 13.19 10.54
C TRP A 249 11.71 12.39 11.33
N TYR A 250 11.46 11.09 11.55
CA TYR A 250 12.41 10.23 12.25
C TYR A 250 13.72 10.02 11.48
N GLY A 251 13.69 10.00 10.15
CA GLY A 251 14.87 9.97 9.30
C GLY A 251 15.83 11.14 9.57
N PHE A 252 15.29 12.34 9.76
CA PHE A 252 16.07 13.53 10.12
C PHE A 252 16.45 13.57 11.60
N THR A 253 15.48 13.41 12.51
CA THR A 253 15.72 13.64 13.95
C THR A 253 16.64 12.61 14.58
N ASN A 254 16.63 11.36 14.09
CA ASN A 254 17.51 10.31 14.60
C ASN A 254 18.84 10.23 13.85
N GLY A 255 19.07 11.11 12.86
CA GLY A 255 20.32 11.18 12.11
C GLY A 255 20.52 10.08 11.07
N TYR A 256 19.52 9.25 10.78
CA TYR A 256 19.61 8.20 9.76
C TYR A 256 19.92 8.77 8.36
N TYR A 257 19.32 9.91 8.00
CA TYR A 257 19.59 10.61 6.75
C TYR A 257 20.98 11.25 6.70
N ARG A 258 21.59 11.54 7.85
CA ARG A 258 22.99 11.99 7.90
C ARG A 258 23.96 10.83 7.65
N GLN A 259 23.62 9.64 8.14
CA GLN A 259 24.39 8.41 7.92
C GLN A 259 24.22 7.85 6.50
N HIS A 260 23.01 7.97 5.94
CA HIS A 260 22.67 7.52 4.59
C HIS A 260 22.01 8.64 3.77
N PRO A 261 22.79 9.58 3.19
CA PRO A 261 22.25 10.72 2.45
C PRO A 261 21.40 10.33 1.24
N THR A 262 21.74 9.24 0.57
CA THR A 262 20.95 8.71 -0.56
C THR A 262 19.55 8.26 -0.13
N LEU A 263 19.41 7.73 1.09
CA LEU A 263 18.09 7.39 1.65
C LEU A 263 17.25 8.65 1.93
N ALA A 264 17.89 9.77 2.30
CA ALA A 264 17.20 11.07 2.44
C ALA A 264 16.64 11.55 1.10
N VAL A 265 17.43 11.41 0.02
CA VAL A 265 16.99 11.74 -1.34
C VAL A 265 15.77 10.90 -1.72
N VAL A 266 15.81 9.59 -1.45
CA VAL A 266 14.67 8.68 -1.68
C VAL A 266 13.44 9.11 -0.88
N GLY A 267 13.59 9.31 0.44
CA GLY A 267 12.48 9.67 1.34
C GLY A 267 11.77 10.96 0.93
N ILE A 268 12.53 12.01 0.62
CA ILE A 268 11.98 13.29 0.14
C ILE A 268 11.39 13.14 -1.27
N SER A 269 12.06 12.42 -2.17
CA SER A 269 11.55 12.23 -3.54
C SER A 269 10.22 11.49 -3.53
N MET A 270 10.06 10.45 -2.70
CA MET A 270 8.80 9.70 -2.60
C MET A 270 7.67 10.54 -2.00
N LEU A 271 7.95 11.39 -1.00
CA LEU A 271 6.99 12.38 -0.51
C LEU A 271 6.56 13.34 -1.64
N LEU A 272 7.50 13.90 -2.39
CA LEU A 272 7.21 14.84 -3.47
C LEU A 272 6.44 14.17 -4.61
N ILE A 273 6.78 12.94 -4.98
CA ILE A 273 6.06 12.13 -5.97
C ILE A 273 4.65 11.84 -5.47
N GLY A 274 4.48 11.47 -4.19
CA GLY A 274 3.18 11.23 -3.58
C GLY A 274 2.29 12.48 -3.61
N LEU A 275 2.82 13.64 -3.22
CA LEU A 275 2.14 14.92 -3.28
C LEU A 275 1.78 15.32 -4.73
N TRP A 276 2.72 15.14 -5.66
CA TRP A 276 2.50 15.44 -7.06
C TRP A 276 1.43 14.56 -7.68
N ALA A 277 1.46 13.24 -7.42
CA ALA A 277 0.47 12.29 -7.91
C ALA A 277 -0.93 12.69 -7.41
N HIS A 278 -1.11 12.92 -6.11
CA HIS A 278 -2.40 13.30 -5.54
C HIS A 278 -2.85 14.72 -5.93
N GLY A 279 -1.92 15.63 -6.20
CA GLY A 279 -2.22 17.01 -6.63
C GLY A 279 -2.52 17.15 -8.13
N LEU A 280 -2.10 16.20 -8.96
CA LEU A 280 -2.25 16.26 -10.41
C LEU A 280 -3.73 16.35 -10.86
N PRO A 281 -4.69 15.60 -10.27
CA PRO A 281 -6.11 15.73 -10.59
C PRO A 281 -6.65 17.14 -10.39
N LEU A 282 -6.36 17.75 -9.24
CA LEU A 282 -6.77 19.13 -8.92
C LEU A 282 -6.21 20.12 -9.93
N TRP A 283 -4.91 20.03 -10.21
CA TRP A 283 -4.24 20.97 -11.11
C TRP A 283 -4.84 20.91 -12.52
N LYS A 284 -5.06 19.71 -13.07
CA LYS A 284 -5.71 19.55 -14.38
C LYS A 284 -7.16 20.02 -14.38
N ALA A 285 -7.93 19.70 -13.33
CA ALA A 285 -9.33 20.12 -13.23
C ALA A 285 -9.47 21.66 -13.18
N ARG A 286 -8.60 22.35 -12.43
CA ARG A 286 -8.56 23.83 -12.39
C ARG A 286 -8.21 24.42 -13.75
N ARG A 287 -7.21 23.86 -14.44
CA ARG A 287 -6.79 24.34 -15.77
C ARG A 287 -7.87 24.18 -16.84
N GLN A 288 -8.64 23.09 -16.78
CA GLN A 288 -9.78 22.87 -17.69
C GLN A 288 -10.90 23.92 -17.49
N ARG A 289 -11.22 24.26 -16.23
CA ARG A 289 -12.21 25.31 -15.92
C ARG A 289 -11.81 26.68 -16.44
N LEU A 290 -10.53 27.05 -16.33
CA LEU A 290 -10.02 28.33 -16.83
C LEU A 290 -10.07 28.45 -18.36
N ASN A 291 -10.07 27.32 -19.07
CA ASN A 291 -10.01 27.26 -20.54
C ASN A 291 -11.37 26.96 -21.20
N SER A 292 -12.45 26.83 -20.42
CA SER A 292 -13.80 26.65 -20.96
C SER A 292 -14.41 28.04 -21.22
N PRO A 293 -14.79 28.39 -22.46
CA PRO A 293 -15.55 29.61 -22.71
C PRO A 293 -16.87 29.52 -21.96
N GLY A 294 -17.16 30.56 -21.16
CA GLY A 294 -18.40 30.69 -20.39
C GLY A 294 -19.63 30.91 -21.26
#